data_AF-A0A7U5PGY6-F1
#
_entry.id   AF-A0A7U5PGY6-F1
#
_cell.length_a   1.000
_cell.length_b   1.000
_cell.length_c   1.000
_cell.angle_alpha   90.00
_cell.angle_beta   90.00
_cell.angle_gamma   90.00
#
_symmetry.space_group_name_H-M   'P 1'
#
loop_
_entity.id
_entity.type
_entity.pdbx_description
1 polymer ?
#
loop_
_entity_poly.entity_id
_entity_poly.type
_entity_poly.pdbx_seq_one_letter_code
_entity_poly.pdbx_strand_id
1 'polypeptide(L)'
;MRKIIAASLFLMAFSVSAKFIHPMDFDGSEAQKNEVIEYIKSTVKSDYCDGSLDMCQDTMLRMMESENLNAFKLATKATNRKIMDRVIKDYCNSGLNMCNYVMINMMYDENLKASNKSLAW
;
A
#
# COMPACT_ATOMS: atom_id res chain seq x y z
N MET A 1 -22.25 50.17 22.61
CA MET A 1 -22.56 48.73 22.41
C MET A 1 -21.51 48.13 21.49
N ARG A 2 -20.50 47.48 22.05
CA ARG A 2 -19.37 46.90 21.28
C ARG A 2 -19.79 45.49 20.83
N LYS A 3 -20.12 45.33 19.55
CA LYS A 3 -20.44 44.01 18.97
C LYS A 3 -19.12 43.27 18.74
N ILE A 4 -18.84 42.28 19.59
CA ILE A 4 -17.73 41.35 19.39
C ILE A 4 -18.22 40.31 18.37
N ILE A 5 -17.72 40.38 17.14
CA ILE A 5 -17.94 39.34 16.13
C ILE A 5 -16.92 38.23 16.45
N ALA A 6 -17.40 37.15 17.04
CA ALA A 6 -16.60 35.95 17.26
C ALA A 6 -16.44 35.21 15.92
N ALA A 7 -15.23 35.21 15.36
CA ALA A 7 -14.91 34.39 14.19
C ALA A 7 -14.60 32.96 14.65
N SER A 8 -15.52 32.04 14.40
CA SER A 8 -15.32 30.61 14.64
C SER A 8 -14.32 30.06 13.60
N LEU A 9 -13.09 29.76 14.03
CA LEU A 9 -12.12 29.02 13.22
C LEU A 9 -12.60 27.57 13.06
N PHE A 10 -13.12 27.23 11.88
CA PHE A 10 -13.43 25.85 11.52
C PHE A 10 -12.11 25.15 11.15
N LEU A 11 -11.52 24.43 12.09
CA LEU A 11 -10.37 23.55 11.82
C LEU A 11 -10.87 22.37 10.99
N MET A 12 -10.68 22.42 9.66
CA MET A 12 -10.85 21.24 8.82
C MET A 12 -9.79 20.21 9.24
N ALA A 13 -10.22 19.13 9.88
CA ALA A 13 -9.38 17.97 10.08
C ALA A 13 -9.12 17.34 8.70
N PHE A 14 -7.91 17.54 8.17
CA PHE A 14 -7.47 16.81 6.97
C PHE A 14 -7.20 15.36 7.38
N SER A 15 -8.01 14.43 6.88
CA SER A 15 -7.70 13.00 6.97
C SER A 15 -6.46 12.74 6.11
N VAL A 16 -5.30 12.61 6.75
CA VAL A 16 -4.09 12.14 6.07
C VAL A 16 -4.30 10.67 5.74
N SER A 17 -4.57 10.38 4.46
CA SER A 17 -4.45 9.02 3.94
C SER A 17 -2.97 8.64 3.98
N ALA A 18 -2.66 7.49 4.58
CA ALA A 18 -1.29 7.00 4.65
C ALA A 18 -0.74 6.82 3.22
N LYS A 19 0.46 7.34 2.98
CA LYS A 19 1.07 7.35 1.65
C LYS A 19 1.65 5.98 1.33
N PHE A 20 1.42 5.50 0.11
CA PHE A 20 2.13 4.33 -0.42
C PHE A 20 3.63 4.62 -0.52
N ILE A 21 4.45 3.71 0.03
CA ILE A 21 5.92 3.80 -0.04
C ILE A 21 6.42 2.79 -1.06
N HIS A 22 7.14 3.28 -2.07
CA HIS A 22 7.77 2.43 -3.05
C HIS A 22 8.84 1.56 -2.36
N PRO A 23 8.75 0.21 -2.36
CA PRO A 23 9.62 -0.64 -1.55
C PRO A 23 11.12 -0.45 -1.81
N MET A 24 11.52 -0.18 -3.05
CA MET A 24 12.93 0.07 -3.40
C MET A 24 13.44 1.47 -3.02
N ASP A 25 12.54 2.39 -2.68
CA ASP A 25 12.89 3.75 -2.23
C ASP A 25 12.81 3.85 -0.69
N PHE A 26 12.59 2.72 0.00
CA PHE A 26 12.47 2.67 1.45
C PHE A 26 13.81 2.94 2.12
N ASP A 27 13.85 3.98 2.96
CA ASP A 27 15.08 4.44 3.63
C ASP A 27 15.27 3.84 5.04
N GLY A 28 14.30 3.08 5.54
CA GLY A 28 14.37 2.47 6.86
C GLY A 28 14.13 3.42 8.04
N SER A 29 13.78 4.68 7.78
CA SER A 29 13.46 5.66 8.82
C SER A 29 12.19 5.26 9.59
N GLU A 30 12.11 5.69 10.85
CA GLU A 30 10.90 5.48 11.67
C GLU A 30 9.66 6.15 11.05
N ALA A 31 9.85 7.27 10.36
CA ALA A 31 8.78 7.94 9.63
C ALA A 31 8.21 7.02 8.54
N GLN A 32 9.05 6.48 7.65
CA GLN A 32 8.57 5.59 6.60
C GLN A 32 8.06 4.25 7.13
N LYS A 33 8.62 3.71 8.22
CA LYS A 33 8.08 2.52 8.88
C LYS A 33 6.63 2.75 9.32
N ASN A 34 6.35 3.89 9.95
CA ASN A 34 5.00 4.22 10.36
C ASN A 34 4.07 4.42 9.17
N GLU A 35 4.52 5.10 8.10
CA GLU A 35 3.74 5.26 6.87
C GLU A 35 3.37 3.91 6.23
N VAL A 36 4.32 2.97 6.16
CA VAL A 36 4.08 1.61 5.65
C VAL A 36 3.05 0.87 6.50
N ILE A 37 3.18 0.92 7.82
CA ILE A 37 2.25 0.23 8.73
C ILE A 37 0.82 0.79 8.61
N GLU A 38 0.67 2.11 8.59
CA GLU A 38 -0.65 2.74 8.47
C GLU A 38 -1.25 2.51 7.08
N TYR A 39 -0.42 2.53 6.03
CA TYR A 39 -0.85 2.14 4.68
C TYR A 39 -1.38 0.70 4.65
N ILE A 40 -0.65 -0.24 5.23
CA ILE A 40 -1.05 -1.66 5.29
C ILE A 40 -2.37 -1.83 6.03
N LYS A 41 -2.51 -1.25 7.23
CA LYS A 41 -3.76 -1.35 8.00
C LYS A 41 -4.96 -0.78 7.24
N SER A 42 -4.78 0.39 6.61
CA SER A 42 -5.86 1.04 5.85
C SER A 42 -6.26 0.22 4.62
N THR A 43 -5.28 -0.33 3.91
CA THR A 43 -5.50 -1.17 2.72
C THR A 43 -6.16 -2.48 3.10
N VAL A 44 -5.67 -3.19 4.12
CA VAL A 44 -6.27 -4.45 4.59
C VAL A 44 -7.69 -4.23 5.10
N LYS A 45 -7.94 -3.14 5.83
CA LYS A 45 -9.31 -2.80 6.23
C LYS A 45 -10.21 -2.60 5.01
N SER A 46 -9.77 -1.81 4.03
CA SER A 46 -10.53 -1.58 2.81
C SER A 46 -10.80 -2.88 2.04
N ASP A 47 -9.79 -3.75 1.91
CA ASP A 47 -9.88 -4.99 1.13
C ASP A 47 -10.83 -6.02 1.78
N TYR A 48 -10.89 -6.08 3.11
CA TYR A 48 -11.57 -7.16 3.84
C TYR A 48 -12.83 -6.74 4.61
N CYS A 49 -12.97 -5.45 4.95
CA CYS A 49 -14.14 -4.94 5.67
C CYS A 49 -15.13 -4.22 4.75
N ASP A 50 -14.62 -3.51 3.74
CA ASP A 50 -15.46 -2.63 2.90
C ASP A 50 -15.97 -3.33 1.62
N GLY A 51 -15.72 -4.64 1.51
CA GLY A 51 -16.17 -5.49 0.40
C GLY A 51 -17.61 -6.00 0.51
N SER A 52 -18.05 -6.74 -0.51
CA SER A 52 -19.40 -7.38 -0.55
C SER A 52 -19.60 -8.50 0.47
N LEU A 53 -18.52 -9.00 1.06
CA LEU A 53 -18.52 -9.99 2.13
C LEU A 53 -17.81 -9.36 3.34
N ASP A 54 -18.49 -9.33 4.48
CA ASP A 54 -17.91 -8.83 5.73
C ASP A 54 -16.92 -9.86 6.29
N MET A 55 -15.65 -9.69 5.91
CA MET A 55 -14.52 -10.49 6.39
C MET A 55 -13.71 -9.72 7.44
N CYS A 56 -14.32 -8.75 8.13
CA CYS A 56 -13.66 -7.82 9.04
C CYS A 56 -13.27 -8.41 10.42
N GLN A 57 -12.95 -9.69 10.48
CA GLN A 57 -12.58 -10.37 11.73
C GLN A 57 -11.13 -10.02 12.11
N ASP A 58 -10.87 -9.71 13.38
CA ASP A 58 -9.53 -9.33 13.86
C ASP A 58 -8.45 -10.34 13.46
N THR A 59 -8.74 -11.64 13.53
CA THR A 59 -7.82 -12.71 13.12
C THR A 59 -7.41 -12.59 11.65
N MET A 60 -8.39 -12.34 10.77
CA MET A 60 -8.16 -12.11 9.34
C MET A 60 -7.33 -10.84 9.13
N LEU A 61 -7.72 -9.72 9.76
CA LEU A 61 -7.03 -8.46 9.59
C LEU A 61 -5.56 -8.54 10.06
N ARG A 62 -5.30 -9.10 11.24
CA ARG A 62 -3.91 -9.25 11.76
C ARG A 62 -3.07 -10.16 10.86
N MET A 63 -3.67 -11.23 10.33
CA MET A 63 -2.98 -12.14 9.40
C MET A 63 -2.59 -11.41 8.12
N MET A 64 -3.53 -10.72 7.48
CA MET A 64 -3.30 -10.03 6.21
C MET A 64 -2.37 -8.81 6.36
N GLU A 65 -2.42 -8.10 7.49
CA GLU A 65 -1.46 -7.05 7.82
C GLU A 65 -0.03 -7.61 7.93
N SER A 66 0.12 -8.76 8.60
CA SER A 66 1.41 -9.44 8.74
C SER A 66 1.96 -9.91 7.38
N GLU A 67 1.12 -10.50 6.53
CA GLU A 67 1.49 -10.91 5.17
C GLU A 67 1.95 -9.73 4.33
N ASN A 68 1.21 -8.62 4.35
CA ASN A 68 1.60 -7.40 3.65
C ASN A 68 2.92 -6.81 4.16
N LEU A 69 3.14 -6.81 5.48
CA LEU A 69 4.39 -6.31 6.05
C LEU A 69 5.58 -7.19 5.66
N ASN A 70 5.40 -8.50 5.63
CA ASN A 70 6.43 -9.44 5.19
C ASN A 70 6.71 -9.26 3.70
N ALA A 71 5.68 -9.15 2.86
CA ALA A 71 5.81 -8.90 1.43
C ALA A 71 6.52 -7.56 1.14
N PHE A 72 6.21 -6.49 1.88
CA PHE A 72 6.93 -5.22 1.78
C PHE A 72 8.43 -5.40 2.05
N LYS A 73 8.81 -6.07 3.14
CA LYS A 73 10.20 -6.35 3.50
C LYS A 73 10.94 -7.26 2.50
N LEU A 74 10.21 -8.08 1.75
CA LEU A 74 10.78 -8.86 0.65
C LEU A 74 10.97 -7.96 -0.58
N ALA A 75 9.97 -7.15 -0.93
CA ALA A 75 10.01 -6.22 -2.04
C ALA A 75 11.09 -5.13 -1.91
N THR A 76 11.49 -4.77 -0.69
CA THR A 76 12.63 -3.84 -0.47
C THR A 76 13.97 -4.44 -0.94
N LYS A 77 14.05 -5.76 -1.11
CA LYS A 77 15.24 -6.48 -1.63
C LYS A 77 15.22 -6.63 -3.15
N ALA A 78 14.19 -6.12 -3.82
CA ALA A 78 14.10 -6.15 -5.28
C ALA A 78 15.30 -5.45 -5.92
N THR A 79 15.73 -5.95 -7.08
CA THR A 79 16.91 -5.45 -7.80
C THR A 79 16.55 -4.84 -9.15
N ASN A 80 15.41 -5.24 -9.75
CA ASN A 80 15.00 -4.74 -11.06
C ASN A 80 13.94 -3.63 -10.94
N ARG A 81 14.39 -2.38 -10.87
CA ARG A 81 13.54 -1.18 -10.73
C ARG A 81 12.46 -1.09 -11.81
N LYS A 82 12.80 -1.38 -13.07
CA LYS A 82 11.86 -1.28 -14.20
C LYS A 82 10.68 -2.24 -14.05
N ILE A 83 10.93 -3.45 -13.55
CA ILE A 83 9.87 -4.42 -13.27
C ILE A 83 9.00 -3.95 -12.11
N MET A 84 9.61 -3.48 -11.02
CA MET A 84 8.88 -2.98 -9.86
C MET A 84 7.97 -1.79 -10.22
N ASP A 85 8.50 -0.78 -10.92
CA ASP A 85 7.72 0.38 -11.38
C ASP A 85 6.55 -0.04 -12.27
N ARG A 86 6.76 -1.04 -13.14
CA ARG A 86 5.71 -1.56 -14.02
C ARG A 86 4.61 -2.25 -13.22
N VAL A 87 4.97 -3.09 -12.25
CA VAL A 87 4.01 -3.76 -11.36
C VAL A 87 3.20 -2.72 -10.57
N ILE A 88 3.84 -1.73 -9.96
CA ILE A 88 3.14 -0.67 -9.23
C ILE A 88 2.19 0.08 -10.15
N LYS A 89 2.64 0.45 -11.36
CA LYS A 89 1.75 1.08 -12.35
C LYS A 89 0.54 0.20 -12.68
N ASP A 90 0.77 -1.08 -12.92
CA ASP A 90 -0.26 -2.02 -13.39
C ASP A 90 -1.25 -2.45 -12.30
N TYR A 91 -0.91 -2.37 -11.02
CA TYR A 91 -1.78 -2.83 -9.92
C TYR A 91 -2.27 -1.71 -9.00
N CYS A 92 -1.54 -0.59 -8.92
CA CYS A 92 -1.96 0.57 -8.15
C CYS A 92 -2.67 1.62 -9.00
N ASN A 93 -2.27 1.81 -10.27
CA ASN A 93 -2.71 2.96 -11.08
C ASN A 93 -3.61 2.58 -12.27
N SER A 94 -4.03 1.32 -12.38
CA SER A 94 -4.75 0.77 -13.55
C SER A 94 -6.26 0.63 -13.35
N GLY A 95 -6.82 1.12 -12.24
CA GLY A 95 -8.23 0.95 -11.89
C GLY A 95 -8.58 -0.41 -11.28
N LEU A 96 -7.60 -1.33 -11.16
CA LEU A 96 -7.79 -2.63 -10.49
C LEU A 96 -7.88 -2.51 -8.95
N ASN A 97 -7.41 -1.41 -8.37
CA ASN A 97 -7.34 -1.15 -6.92
C ASN A 97 -6.76 -2.34 -6.12
N MET A 98 -5.70 -2.98 -6.64
CA MET A 98 -5.01 -4.10 -6.00
C MET A 98 -3.63 -3.66 -5.49
N CYS A 99 -3.57 -2.45 -4.91
CA CYS A 99 -2.32 -1.82 -4.49
C CYS A 99 -1.86 -2.30 -3.09
N ASN A 100 -1.81 -3.61 -2.86
CA ASN A 100 -1.29 -4.17 -1.62
C ASN A 100 0.09 -4.81 -1.86
N TYR A 101 0.94 -4.85 -0.82
CA TYR A 101 2.33 -5.27 -0.98
C TYR A 101 2.48 -6.76 -1.30
N VAL A 102 1.49 -7.59 -0.93
CA VAL A 102 1.44 -9.01 -1.33
C VAL A 102 1.36 -9.13 -2.85
N MET A 103 0.42 -8.43 -3.48
CA MET A 103 0.25 -8.40 -4.93
C MET A 103 1.51 -7.86 -5.62
N ILE A 104 2.05 -6.75 -5.12
CA ILE A 104 3.25 -6.12 -5.69
C ILE A 104 4.45 -7.08 -5.63
N ASN A 105 4.73 -7.72 -4.49
CA ASN A 105 5.84 -8.66 -4.38
C ASN A 105 5.66 -9.88 -5.29
N MET A 106 4.47 -10.48 -5.28
CA MET A 106 4.16 -11.65 -6.12
C MET A 106 4.35 -11.34 -7.60
N MET A 107 3.81 -10.23 -8.08
CA MET A 107 3.88 -9.87 -9.49
C MET A 107 5.27 -9.39 -9.91
N TYR A 108 6.05 -8.80 -9.00
CA TYR A 108 7.47 -8.55 -9.23
C TYR A 108 8.22 -9.86 -9.46
N ASP A 109 8.04 -10.85 -8.58
CA ASP A 109 8.73 -12.14 -8.68
C ASP A 109 8.36 -12.89 -9.96
N GLU A 110 7.09 -12.91 -10.34
CA GLU A 110 6.64 -13.55 -11.58
C GLU A 110 7.19 -12.83 -12.82
N ASN A 111 7.15 -11.50 -12.85
CA ASN A 111 7.70 -10.74 -13.97
C ASN A 111 9.22 -10.88 -14.07
N LEU A 112 9.93 -10.98 -12.94
CA LEU A 112 11.38 -11.21 -12.92
C LEU A 112 11.73 -12.61 -13.45
N LYS A 113 10.95 -13.63 -13.11
CA LYS A 113 11.10 -14.98 -13.69
C LYS A 113 10.81 -14.99 -15.18
N ALA A 114 9.79 -14.27 -15.62
CA ALA A 114 9.36 -14.21 -17.01
C ALA A 114 10.30 -13.38 -17.89
N SER A 115 10.97 -12.35 -17.36
CA SER A 115 11.84 -11.47 -18.15
C SER A 115 13.03 -12.17 -18.81
N ASN A 116 13.38 -13.37 -18.32
CA ASN A 116 14.48 -14.18 -18.84
C ASN A 116 13.99 -15.33 -19.74
N LYS A 117 12.69 -15.39 -20.03
CA LYS A 117 12.08 -16.41 -20.88
C LYS A 117 11.63 -15.77 -22.19
N SER A 118 11.82 -16.50 -23.28
CA SER A 118 11.25 -16.19 -24.58
C SER A 118 10.72 -17.48 -25.20
N LEU A 119 9.67 -17.36 -26.00
CA LEU A 119 9.16 -18.51 -26.76
C LEU A 119 10.12 -18.78 -27.93
N ALA A 120 10.48 -20.04 -28.10
CA ALA A 120 11.08 -20.57 -29.32
C ALA A 120 10.10 -21.54 -29.96
N TRP A 121 10.13 -21.64 -31.29
CA TRP A 121 9.30 -22.56 -32.06
C TRP A 121 9.93 -23.96 -32.11
#